data_AF-A0A0B0H647-F1
#
_entry.id   AF-A0A0B0H647-F1
#
_cell.length_a   1.000
_cell.length_b   1.000
_cell.length_c   1.000
_cell.angle_alpha   90.00
_cell.angle_beta   90.00
_cell.angle_gamma   90.00
#
_symmetry.space_group_name_H-M   'P 1'
#
loop_
_entity.id
_entity.type
_entity.pdbx_description
1 polymer ?
#
loop_
_entity_poly.entity_id
_entity_poly.type
_entity_poly.pdbx_seq_one_letter_code
_entity_poly.pdbx_strand_id
1 'polypeptide(L)'
;MLQRLFSLLLTLIGVVTLVFFLIHLIPGDPVEAMLGDSARVADREALRHKLGLDQPLAVQYSDYIKSILQLDLGTSLRNQQSVSSLLLERLPATAWLAFAALLIAVTIAVPLGVIAARRQGSAWDTGAMMVSLFGVSMPNFWLGPMLILLFSL
;
A
#
# COMPACT_ATOMS: atom_id res chain seq x y z
N MET A 1 -3.80 -22.01 14.63
CA MET A 1 -2.64 -21.29 14.05
C MET A 1 -2.30 -21.76 12.64
N LEU A 2 -2.23 -23.07 12.36
CA LEU A 2 -1.98 -23.62 11.02
C LEU A 2 -2.90 -23.08 9.91
N GLN A 3 -4.21 -22.98 10.17
CA GLN A 3 -5.15 -22.38 9.20
C GLN A 3 -4.81 -20.92 8.88
N ARG A 4 -4.40 -20.12 9.87
CA ARG A 4 -4.02 -18.71 9.66
C ARG A 4 -2.74 -18.59 8.84
N LEU A 5 -1.76 -19.47 9.10
CA LEU A 5 -0.50 -19.48 8.37
C LEU A 5 -0.72 -19.90 6.90
N PHE A 6 -1.59 -20.89 6.66
CA PHE A 6 -1.99 -21.28 5.32
C PHE A 6 -2.72 -20.15 4.58
N SER A 7 -3.71 -19.51 5.22
CA SER A 7 -4.41 -18.36 4.63
C SER A 7 -3.48 -17.20 4.31
N LEU A 8 -2.52 -16.89 5.19
CA LEU A 8 -1.52 -15.86 4.95
C LEU A 8 -0.66 -16.19 3.74
N LEU A 9 -0.16 -17.42 3.65
CA LEU A 9 0.69 -17.87 2.54
C LEU A 9 -0.08 -17.82 1.20
N LEU A 10 -1.32 -18.30 1.17
CA LEU A 10 -2.18 -18.22 -0.01
C LEU A 10 -2.45 -16.76 -0.42
N THR A 11 -2.67 -15.88 0.56
CA THR A 11 -2.90 -14.45 0.31
C THR A 11 -1.64 -13.79 -0.26
N LEU A 12 -0.47 -14.06 0.30
CA LEU A 12 0.80 -13.53 -0.20
C LEU A 12 1.07 -13.99 -1.63
N ILE A 13 0.92 -15.29 -1.91
CA ILE A 13 1.10 -15.82 -3.27
C ILE A 13 0.10 -15.15 -4.21
N GLY A 14 -1.16 -15.04 -3.81
CA GLY A 14 -2.20 -14.36 -4.60
C GLY A 14 -1.84 -12.92 -4.91
N VAL A 15 -1.41 -12.14 -3.90
CA VAL A 15 -1.02 -10.74 -4.07
C VAL A 15 0.23 -10.59 -4.95
N VAL A 16 1.27 -11.38 -4.71
CA VAL A 16 2.52 -11.32 -5.50
C VAL A 16 2.25 -11.68 -6.97
N THR A 17 1.45 -12.73 -7.21
CA THR A 17 1.03 -13.13 -8.56
C THR A 17 0.21 -12.02 -9.22
N LEU A 18 -0.78 -11.49 -8.51
CA LEU A 18 -1.67 -10.45 -9.01
C LEU A 18 -0.89 -9.18 -9.38
N VAL A 19 -0.01 -8.71 -8.49
CA VAL A 19 0.80 -7.52 -8.72
C VAL A 19 1.72 -7.70 -9.92
N PHE A 20 2.37 -8.87 -10.05
CA PHE A 20 3.19 -9.18 -11.21
C PHE A 20 2.40 -9.02 -12.52
N PHE A 21 1.23 -9.67 -12.62
CA PHE A 21 0.41 -9.55 -13.84
C PHE A 21 -0.16 -8.16 -14.04
N LEU A 22 -0.61 -7.47 -12.98
CA LEU A 22 -1.12 -6.11 -13.08
C LEU A 22 -0.09 -5.16 -13.68
N ILE A 23 1.18 -5.25 -13.28
CA ILE A 23 2.24 -4.41 -13.84
C ILE A 23 2.45 -4.70 -15.33
N HIS A 24 2.39 -5.97 -15.76
CA HIS A 24 2.52 -6.35 -17.17
C HIS A 24 1.29 -5.98 -18.02
N LEU A 25 0.15 -5.73 -17.39
CA LEU A 25 -1.08 -5.26 -18.06
C LEU A 25 -1.14 -3.73 -18.20
N ILE A 26 -0.31 -2.99 -17.47
CA ILE A 26 -0.25 -1.53 -17.60
C ILE A 26 0.28 -1.20 -18.99
N PRO A 27 -0.45 -0.43 -19.81
CA PRO A 27 0.03 -0.01 -21.11
C PRO A 27 1.24 0.93 -20.94
N GLY A 28 2.35 0.60 -21.61
CA GLY A 28 3.59 1.37 -21.60
C GLY A 28 4.82 0.47 -21.47
N ASP A 29 5.95 0.92 -22.03
CA ASP A 29 7.23 0.22 -21.90
C ASP A 29 8.02 0.82 -20.72
N PRO A 30 8.33 0.04 -19.66
CA PRO A 30 9.14 0.53 -18.56
C PRO A 30 10.52 1.03 -19.02
N VAL A 31 11.06 0.47 -20.11
CA VAL A 31 12.33 0.93 -20.69
C VAL A 31 12.20 2.34 -21.27
N GLU A 32 11.08 2.64 -21.94
CA GLU A 32 10.77 3.99 -22.44
C GLU A 32 10.53 4.97 -21.30
N ALA A 33 9.82 4.54 -20.24
CA ALA A 33 9.61 5.37 -19.05
C ALA A 33 10.92 5.73 -18.32
N MET A 34 11.93 4.86 -18.39
CA MET A 34 13.24 5.07 -17.75
C MET A 34 14.22 5.89 -18.59
N LEU A 35 14.29 5.63 -19.89
CA LEU A 35 15.28 6.26 -20.79
C LEU A 35 14.72 7.49 -21.52
N GLY A 36 13.39 7.61 -21.61
CA GLY A 36 12.71 8.66 -22.37
C GLY A 36 12.71 8.41 -23.87
N ASP A 37 11.87 9.16 -24.58
CA ASP A 37 11.64 9.00 -26.02
C ASP A 37 12.86 9.29 -26.90
N SER A 38 13.86 10.01 -26.39
CA SER A 38 15.08 10.39 -27.12
C SER A 38 16.22 9.37 -27.03
N ALA A 39 16.06 8.28 -26.28
CA ALA A 39 17.10 7.28 -26.11
C ALA A 39 17.32 6.43 -27.37
N ARG A 40 18.60 6.12 -27.67
CA ARG A 40 18.98 5.30 -28.82
C ARG A 40 18.39 3.89 -28.70
N VAL A 41 18.04 3.29 -29.84
CA VAL A 41 17.49 1.93 -29.90
C VAL A 41 18.41 0.90 -29.22
N ALA A 42 19.72 1.01 -29.44
CA ALA A 42 20.70 0.11 -28.81
C ALA A 42 20.69 0.19 -27.27
N ASP A 43 20.54 1.40 -26.70
CA ASP A 43 20.48 1.60 -25.25
C ASP A 43 19.18 1.00 -24.66
N ARG A 44 18.07 1.09 -25.41
CA ARG A 44 16.79 0.48 -25.04
C ARG A 44 16.86 -1.04 -25.03
N GLU A 45 17.41 -1.65 -26.08
CA GLU A 45 17.55 -3.11 -26.16
C GLU A 45 18.49 -3.65 -25.07
N ALA A 46 19.61 -2.97 -24.83
CA ALA A 46 20.52 -3.32 -23.76
C ALA A 46 19.85 -3.25 -22.38
N LEU A 47 19.05 -2.22 -22.11
CA LEU A 47 18.32 -2.11 -20.85
C LEU A 47 17.21 -3.16 -20.73
N ARG A 48 16.47 -3.42 -21.82
CA ARG A 48 15.43 -4.46 -21.87
C ARG A 48 16.01 -5.84 -21.50
N HIS A 49 17.13 -6.19 -22.11
CA HIS A 49 17.83 -7.45 -21.83
C HIS A 49 18.41 -7.48 -20.39
N LYS A 50 18.91 -6.34 -19.89
CA LYS A 50 19.39 -6.23 -18.50
C LYS A 50 18.27 -6.44 -17.48
N LEU A 51 17.06 -5.97 -17.79
CA LEU A 51 15.88 -6.14 -16.95
C LEU A 51 15.17 -7.50 -17.15
N GLY A 52 15.62 -8.32 -18.11
CA GLY A 52 15.01 -9.61 -18.43
C GLY A 52 13.62 -9.51 -19.06
N LEU A 53 13.25 -8.33 -19.55
CA LEU A 53 11.92 -8.05 -20.12
C LEU A 53 11.72 -8.67 -21.51
N ASP A 54 12.79 -9.15 -22.13
CA ASP A 54 12.83 -9.91 -23.38
C ASP A 54 12.56 -11.41 -23.18
N GLN A 55 12.56 -11.89 -21.93
CA GLN A 55 12.35 -13.31 -21.63
C GLN A 55 10.87 -13.70 -21.60
N PRO A 56 10.52 -14.99 -21.76
CA PRO A 56 9.14 -15.44 -21.60
C PRO A 56 8.60 -15.12 -20.20
N LEU A 57 7.32 -14.73 -20.10
CA LEU A 57 6.69 -14.33 -18.82
C LEU A 57 6.83 -15.36 -17.70
N ALA A 58 6.83 -16.65 -18.04
CA ALA A 58 7.03 -17.73 -17.07
C ALA A 58 8.42 -17.68 -16.41
N VAL A 59 9.46 -17.31 -17.17
CA VAL A 59 10.83 -17.16 -16.67
C VAL A 59 10.91 -15.92 -15.78
N GLN A 60 10.40 -14.78 -16.27
CA GLN A 60 10.34 -13.53 -15.51
C GLN A 60 9.62 -13.71 -14.17
N TYR A 61 8.48 -14.40 -14.16
CA TYR A 61 7.74 -14.69 -12.93
C TYR A 61 8.53 -15.60 -11.99
N SER A 62 9.17 -16.65 -12.52
CA SER A 62 9.96 -17.56 -11.69
C SER A 62 11.15 -16.87 -11.03
N ASP A 63 11.82 -15.96 -11.73
CA ASP A 63 12.95 -15.20 -11.20
C ASP A 63 12.48 -14.14 -10.21
N TYR A 64 11.35 -13.47 -10.47
CA TYR A 64 10.71 -12.56 -9.53
C TYR A 64 10.40 -13.25 -8.18
N ILE A 65 9.82 -14.45 -8.22
CA ILE A 65 9.52 -15.24 -7.01
C ILE A 65 10.82 -15.63 -6.29
N LYS A 66 11.85 -16.10 -7.00
CA LYS A 66 13.14 -16.45 -6.39
C LYS A 66 13.76 -15.25 -5.68
N SER A 67 13.76 -14.07 -6.29
CA SER A 67 14.30 -12.85 -5.67
C SER A 67 13.53 -12.48 -4.40
N ILE A 68 12.20 -12.50 -4.44
CA ILE A 68 11.37 -12.23 -3.24
C ILE A 68 11.68 -13.21 -2.11
N LEU A 69 11.82 -14.50 -2.41
CA LEU A 69 12.16 -15.53 -1.42
C LEU A 69 13.54 -15.31 -0.80
N GLN A 70 14.46 -14.66 -1.51
CA GLN A 70 15.77 -14.22 -1.03
C GLN A 70 15.74 -12.86 -0.34
N LEU A 71 14.55 -12.27 -0.15
CA LEU A 71 14.32 -10.92 0.37
C LEU A 71 14.93 -9.81 -0.52
N ASP A 72 15.19 -10.13 -1.78
CA ASP A 72 15.58 -9.14 -2.78
C ASP A 72 14.32 -8.61 -3.49
N LEU A 73 13.97 -7.37 -3.14
CA LEU A 73 12.84 -6.65 -3.73
C LEU A 73 13.24 -5.90 -5.02
N GLY A 74 14.51 -5.96 -5.41
CA GLY A 74 15.06 -5.29 -6.57
C GLY A 74 15.22 -3.78 -6.40
N THR A 75 15.36 -3.09 -7.54
CA THR A 75 15.55 -1.65 -7.63
C THR A 75 14.30 -0.97 -8.19
N SER A 76 13.98 0.21 -7.65
CA SER A 76 12.90 1.05 -8.16
C SER A 76 13.28 1.58 -9.55
N LEU A 77 12.44 1.30 -10.54
CA LEU A 77 12.60 1.81 -11.91
C LEU A 77 12.53 3.35 -11.97
N ARG A 78 11.82 3.98 -11.03
CA ARG A 78 11.62 5.43 -10.96
C ARG A 78 12.70 6.16 -10.18
N ASN A 79 13.08 5.63 -9.02
CA ASN A 79 13.99 6.28 -8.08
C ASN A 79 15.44 5.78 -8.21
N GLN A 80 15.67 4.69 -8.97
CA GLN A 80 16.99 4.07 -9.17
C GLN A 80 17.70 3.66 -7.85
N GLN A 81 16.92 3.38 -6.80
CA GLN A 81 17.38 2.94 -5.49
C GLN A 81 16.75 1.60 -5.14
N SER A 82 17.30 0.86 -4.17
CA SER A 82 16.70 -0.40 -3.74
C SER A 82 15.30 -0.17 -3.17
N VAL A 83 14.37 -1.07 -3.46
CA VAL A 83 13.00 -0.96 -2.95
C VAL A 83 13.00 -1.06 -1.41
N SER A 84 13.90 -1.86 -0.85
CA SER A 84 14.08 -1.98 0.60
C SER A 84 14.48 -0.66 1.27
N SER A 85 15.38 0.14 0.68
CA SER A 85 15.76 1.43 1.25
C SER A 85 14.60 2.43 1.21
N LEU A 86 13.86 2.45 0.11
CA LEU A 86 12.67 3.31 -0.04
C LEU A 86 11.59 2.95 0.98
N LEU A 87 11.37 1.66 1.24
CA LEU A 87 10.43 1.22 2.28
C LEU A 87 10.90 1.68 3.66
N LEU A 88 12.17 1.47 4.00
CA LEU A 88 12.74 1.88 5.29
C LEU A 88 12.69 3.39 5.52
N GLU A 89 12.81 4.20 4.46
CA GLU A 89 12.68 5.65 4.56
C GLU A 89 11.24 6.09 4.89
N ARG A 90 10.24 5.37 4.38
CA ARG A 90 8.82 5.71 4.54
C ARG A 90 8.19 5.12 5.79
N LEU A 91 8.67 3.96 6.24
CA LEU A 91 8.14 3.23 7.39
C LEU A 91 8.03 4.07 8.67
N PRO A 92 9.02 4.88 9.09
CA PRO A 92 8.94 5.69 10.31
C PRO A 92 7.80 6.72 10.25
N ALA A 93 7.59 7.38 9.12
CA ALA A 93 6.53 8.36 8.97
C ALA A 93 5.15 7.69 9.09
N THR A 94 4.95 6.55 8.43
CA THR A 94 3.71 5.77 8.56
C THR A 94 3.49 5.28 9.99
N ALA A 95 4.55 4.82 10.67
CA ALA A 95 4.47 4.38 12.06
C ALA A 95 4.07 5.51 13.00
N TRP A 96 4.67 6.70 12.86
CA TRP A 96 4.32 7.88 13.64
C TRP A 96 2.87 8.33 13.40
N LEU A 97 2.44 8.36 12.13
CA LEU A 97 1.06 8.70 11.78
C LEU A 97 0.06 7.70 12.36
N ALA A 98 0.33 6.40 12.22
CA ALA A 98 -0.52 5.34 12.76
C ALA A 98 -0.58 5.40 14.30
N PHE A 99 0.55 5.62 14.96
CA PHE A 99 0.62 5.75 16.41
C PHE A 99 -0.17 6.97 16.92
N ALA A 100 0.02 8.14 16.30
CA ALA A 100 -0.71 9.36 16.65
C ALA A 100 -2.22 9.19 16.43
N ALA A 101 -2.62 8.61 15.29
CA ALA A 101 -4.02 8.32 14.99
C ALA A 101 -4.64 7.36 16.01
N LEU A 102 -3.92 6.30 16.39
CA LEU A 102 -4.37 5.35 17.40
C LEU A 102 -4.51 6.01 18.77
N LEU A 103 -3.56 6.86 19.16
CA LEU A 103 -3.59 7.57 20.44
C LEU A 103 -4.84 8.46 20.53
N ILE A 104 -5.12 9.25 19.48
CA ILE A 104 -6.31 10.09 19.39
C ILE A 104 -7.57 9.22 19.42
N ALA A 105 -7.62 8.17 18.62
CA ALA A 105 -8.77 7.26 18.55
C ALA A 105 -9.08 6.63 19.91
N VAL A 106 -8.07 6.10 20.62
CA VAL A 106 -8.26 5.49 21.95
C VAL A 106 -8.69 6.55 22.97
N THR A 107 -8.04 7.71 22.97
CA THR A 107 -8.32 8.78 23.95
C THR A 107 -9.74 9.34 23.81
N ILE A 108 -10.30 9.36 22.60
CA ILE A 108 -11.65 9.88 22.35
C ILE A 108 -12.69 8.75 22.37
N ALA A 109 -12.50 7.70 21.58
CA ALA A 109 -13.51 6.68 21.37
C ALA A 109 -13.75 5.82 22.61
N VAL A 110 -12.71 5.51 23.40
CA VAL A 110 -12.89 4.67 24.60
C VAL A 110 -13.72 5.38 25.67
N PRO A 111 -13.39 6.62 26.12
CA PRO A 111 -14.23 7.31 27.09
C PRO A 111 -15.66 7.53 26.60
N LEU A 112 -15.82 7.91 25.32
CA LEU A 112 -17.12 8.19 24.73
C LEU A 112 -17.97 6.90 24.64
N GLY A 113 -17.35 5.77 24.29
CA GLY A 113 -17.98 4.45 24.33
C GLY A 113 -18.36 4.00 25.75
N VAL A 114 -17.50 4.25 26.75
CA VAL A 114 -17.80 3.94 28.15
C VAL A 114 -18.98 4.78 28.67
N ILE A 115 -19.05 6.07 28.33
CA ILE A 115 -20.16 6.96 28.72
C ILE A 115 -21.46 6.52 28.06
N ALA A 116 -21.43 6.24 26.76
CA ALA A 116 -22.58 5.74 26.00
C ALA A 116 -23.12 4.43 26.60
N ALA A 117 -22.24 3.47 26.89
CA ALA A 117 -22.61 2.19 27.49
C ALA A 117 -23.22 2.35 28.89
N ARG A 118 -22.71 3.26 29.73
CA ARG A 118 -23.28 3.53 31.06
C ARG A 118 -24.60 4.28 31.02
N ARG A 119 -24.84 5.09 29.98
CA ARG A 119 -26.05 5.91 29.81
C ARG A 119 -26.82 5.48 28.56
N GLN A 120 -27.08 4.18 28.45
CA GLN A 120 -27.78 3.60 27.32
C GLN A 120 -29.15 4.27 27.11
N GLY A 121 -29.50 4.58 25.87
CA GLY A 121 -30.75 5.27 25.50
C GLY A 121 -30.77 6.77 25.81
N SER A 122 -29.66 7.34 26.30
CA SER A 122 -29.53 8.80 26.50
C SER A 122 -29.04 9.52 25.24
N ALA A 123 -29.11 10.85 25.24
CA ALA A 123 -28.55 11.67 24.16
C ALA A 123 -27.04 11.44 23.93
N TRP A 124 -26.29 11.00 24.95
CA TRP A 124 -24.87 10.66 24.82
C TRP A 124 -24.65 9.38 24.01
N ASP A 125 -25.52 8.38 24.21
CA ASP A 125 -25.51 7.13 23.46
C ASP A 125 -25.90 7.36 21.99
N THR A 126 -27.00 8.07 21.76
CA THR A 126 -27.44 8.44 20.40
C THR A 126 -26.39 9.29 19.68
N GLY A 127 -25.81 10.28 20.34
CA GLY A 127 -24.77 11.15 19.77
C GLY A 127 -23.50 10.37 19.41
N ALA A 128 -23.04 9.48 20.29
CA ALA A 128 -21.92 8.59 20.03
C ALA A 128 -22.16 7.70 18.80
N MET A 129 -23.33 7.09 18.74
CA MET A 129 -23.71 6.18 17.66
C MET A 129 -23.83 6.93 16.32
N MET A 130 -24.38 8.14 16.31
CA MET A 130 -24.40 8.98 15.11
C MET A 130 -22.99 9.27 14.61
N VAL A 131 -22.09 9.75 15.48
CA VAL A 131 -20.70 10.04 15.10
C VAL A 131 -19.98 8.79 14.57
N SER A 132 -20.13 7.65 15.25
CA SER A 132 -19.58 6.37 14.77
C SER A 132 -20.12 5.97 13.41
N LEU A 133 -21.44 6.11 13.19
CA LEU A 133 -22.07 5.76 11.92
C LEU A 133 -21.59 6.67 10.79
N PHE A 134 -21.49 7.98 11.03
CA PHE A 134 -20.92 8.91 10.06
C PHE A 134 -19.47 8.54 9.70
N GLY A 135 -18.63 8.29 10.70
CA GLY A 135 -17.22 7.94 10.48
C GLY A 135 -17.03 6.65 9.69
N VAL A 136 -17.81 5.60 9.98
CA VAL A 136 -17.70 4.30 9.30
C VAL A 136 -18.33 4.31 7.90
N SER A 137 -19.39 5.11 7.71
CA SER A 137 -20.12 5.15 6.44
C SER A 137 -19.45 6.04 5.40
N MET A 138 -18.58 6.97 5.82
CA MET A 138 -17.91 7.88 4.90
C MET A 138 -16.71 7.19 4.22
N PRO A 139 -16.65 7.20 2.87
CA PRO A 139 -15.50 6.64 2.18
C PRO A 139 -14.22 7.42 2.47
N ASN A 140 -13.13 6.71 2.78
CA ASN A 140 -11.84 7.32 3.11
C ASN A 140 -11.31 8.26 2.01
N PHE A 141 -11.54 7.94 0.73
CA PHE A 141 -11.12 8.77 -0.40
C PHE A 141 -11.84 10.13 -0.44
N TRP A 142 -13.03 10.23 0.16
CA TRP A 142 -13.80 11.47 0.26
C TRP A 142 -13.45 12.22 1.55
N LEU A 143 -13.40 11.50 2.68
CA LEU A 143 -13.15 12.09 3.99
C LEU A 143 -11.76 12.74 4.07
N GLY A 144 -10.73 12.11 3.51
CA GLY A 144 -9.35 12.63 3.54
C GLY A 144 -9.24 14.06 2.98
N PRO A 145 -9.63 14.31 1.71
CA PRO A 145 -9.65 15.65 1.15
C PRO A 145 -10.51 16.66 1.93
N MET A 146 -11.66 16.26 2.47
CA MET A 146 -12.51 17.15 3.28
C MET A 146 -11.81 17.59 4.57
N LEU A 147 -11.11 16.67 5.25
CA LEU A 147 -10.31 17.01 6.42
C LEU A 147 -9.14 17.92 6.06
N ILE A 148 -8.49 17.69 4.91
CA ILE A 148 -7.44 18.61 4.42
C ILE A 148 -8.02 20.02 4.29
N LEU A 149 -9.13 20.21 3.59
CA LEU A 149 -9.76 21.52 3.42
C LEU A 149 -10.10 22.21 4.75
N LEU A 150 -10.55 21.43 5.73
CA LEU A 150 -10.90 21.94 7.06
C LEU A 150 -9.67 22.39 7.87
N PHE A 151 -8.55 21.68 7.77
CA PHE A 151 -7.34 21.93 8.56
C PHE A 151 -6.23 22.68 7.80
N SER A 152 -6.36 22.90 6.50
CA SER A 152 -5.36 23.59 5.67
C SER A 152 -5.53 25.11 5.64
N LEU A 153 -6.64 25.63 6.17
CA LEU A 153 -6.90 27.06 6.37
C LEU A 153 -6.26 27.55 7.67
#